data_AF-A0A7J4EMI2-F1
#
_entry.id   AF-A0A7J4EMI2-F1
#
_cell.length_a   1.000
_cell.length_b   1.000
_cell.length_c   1.000
_cell.angle_alpha   90.00
_cell.angle_beta   90.00
_cell.angle_gamma   90.00
#
_symmetry.space_group_name_H-M   'P 1'
#
loop_
_entity.id
_entity.type
_entity.pdbx_description
1 polymer ?
#
loop_
_entity_poly.entity_id
_entity_poly.type
_entity_poly.pdbx_seq_one_letter_code
_entity_poly.pdbx_strand_id
1 'polypeptide(L)'
;MRDFIEKIPEIRGKLESTIRKFKGTPVYVPEAKVYSMACGCIGFLADIRGLQTEDIEVYQEHFVALLSGVSEHIGLNPQIFYARTLPGTFEVVGLTARELCKRCKHELGGFEKPRPDLIILKIQKTKK
;
A
#
# COMPACT_ATOMS: atom_id res chain seq x y z
N MET A 1 -12.21 17.66 11.15
CA MET A 1 -11.07 16.79 11.55
C MET A 1 -11.51 15.34 11.87
N ARG A 2 -12.73 15.12 12.41
CA ARG A 2 -13.32 13.77 12.55
C ARG A 2 -13.71 13.11 11.21
N ASP A 3 -14.08 13.89 10.20
CA ASP A 3 -14.50 13.40 8.88
C ASP A 3 -13.45 12.52 8.18
N PHE A 4 -12.16 12.72 8.48
CA PHE A 4 -11.09 11.88 7.99
C PHE A 4 -11.05 10.51 8.68
N ILE A 5 -11.21 10.50 9.99
CA ILE A 5 -11.17 9.29 10.83
C ILE A 5 -12.36 8.39 10.48
N GLU A 6 -13.51 8.99 10.17
CA GLU A 6 -14.73 8.29 9.77
C GLU A 6 -14.61 7.55 8.42
N LYS A 7 -13.68 7.99 7.54
CA LYS A 7 -13.43 7.33 6.24
C LYS A 7 -12.62 6.05 6.35
N ILE A 8 -11.82 5.87 7.41
CA ILE A 8 -10.89 4.74 7.53
C ILE A 8 -11.62 3.38 7.59
N PRO A 9 -12.70 3.22 8.38
CA PRO A 9 -13.50 1.99 8.37
C PRO A 9 -14.09 1.66 7.00
N GLU A 10 -14.60 2.67 6.27
CA GLU A 10 -15.15 2.51 4.93
C GLU A 10 -14.06 2.05 3.94
N ILE A 11 -12.89 2.71 3.96
CA ILE A 11 -11.73 2.34 3.15
C ILE A 11 -11.32 0.89 3.42
N ARG A 12 -11.21 0.49 4.69
CA ARG A 12 -10.85 -0.87 5.10
C ARG A 12 -11.84 -1.89 4.52
N GLY A 13 -13.14 -1.65 4.68
CA GLY A 13 -14.20 -2.51 4.14
C GLY A 13 -14.20 -2.57 2.60
N LYS A 14 -13.96 -1.44 1.94
CA LYS A 14 -13.85 -1.36 0.48
C LYS A 14 -12.62 -2.10 -0.05
N LEU A 15 -11.47 -1.97 0.62
CA LEU A 15 -10.27 -2.74 0.31
C LEU A 15 -10.56 -4.25 0.36
N GLU A 16 -11.08 -4.72 1.49
CA GLU A 16 -11.36 -6.15 1.70
C GLU A 16 -12.33 -6.70 0.65
N SER A 17 -13.47 -6.02 0.44
CA SER A 17 -14.48 -6.46 -0.53
C SER A 17 -14.00 -6.38 -1.98
N THR A 18 -13.19 -5.38 -2.34
CA THR A 18 -12.66 -5.25 -3.72
C THR A 18 -11.61 -6.32 -4.01
N ILE A 19 -10.71 -6.58 -3.07
CA ILE A 19 -9.68 -7.62 -3.24
C ILE A 19 -10.32 -9.00 -3.37
N ARG A 20 -11.34 -9.32 -2.55
CA ARG A 20 -12.10 -10.57 -2.68
C ARG A 20 -12.74 -10.73 -4.06
N LYS A 21 -13.26 -9.64 -4.66
CA LYS A 21 -13.94 -9.69 -5.96
C LYS A 21 -12.99 -10.10 -7.09
N PHE A 22 -11.80 -9.51 -7.19
CA PHE A 22 -10.88 -9.85 -8.28
C PHE A 22 -10.03 -11.10 -7.99
N LYS A 23 -9.74 -11.40 -6.73
CA LYS A 23 -8.97 -12.59 -6.36
C LYS A 23 -9.80 -13.88 -6.41
N GLY A 24 -11.06 -13.83 -6.00
CA GLY A 24 -11.94 -15.00 -5.91
C GLY A 24 -11.68 -15.92 -4.70
N THR A 25 -10.79 -15.57 -3.77
CA THR A 25 -10.57 -16.33 -2.52
C THR A 25 -10.71 -15.45 -1.28
N PRO A 26 -10.84 -16.03 -0.07
CA PRO A 26 -10.90 -15.27 1.17
C PRO A 26 -9.66 -14.40 1.39
N VAL A 27 -9.90 -13.14 1.72
CA VAL A 27 -8.90 -12.14 2.14
C VAL A 27 -9.49 -11.36 3.32
N TYR A 28 -8.66 -10.99 4.28
CA TYR A 28 -9.08 -10.22 5.45
C TYR A 28 -8.18 -9.00 5.65
N VAL A 29 -8.77 -7.84 5.92
CA VAL A 29 -8.04 -6.60 6.20
C VAL A 29 -8.26 -6.25 7.67
N PRO A 30 -7.47 -6.81 8.61
CA PRO A 30 -7.62 -6.57 10.04
C PRO A 30 -7.48 -5.09 10.44
N GLU A 31 -6.59 -4.35 9.77
CA GLU A 31 -6.31 -2.96 10.12
C GLU A 31 -6.05 -2.12 8.86
N ALA A 32 -6.50 -0.87 8.91
CA ALA A 32 -6.10 0.18 7.98
C ALA A 32 -5.72 1.42 8.80
N LYS A 33 -4.57 2.03 8.48
CA LYS A 33 -4.03 3.18 9.21
C LYS A 33 -3.37 4.18 8.29
N VAL A 34 -3.48 5.45 8.67
CA VAL A 34 -2.67 6.53 8.13
C VAL A 34 -1.59 6.83 9.15
N TYR A 35 -0.36 6.99 8.69
CA TYR A 35 0.80 7.16 9.55
C TYR A 35 1.68 8.31 9.06
N SER A 36 2.43 8.87 10.00
CA SER A 36 3.52 9.80 9.75
C SER A 36 4.80 9.22 10.36
N MET A 37 5.88 9.23 9.60
CA MET A 37 7.18 8.71 10.03
C MET A 37 8.08 9.84 10.51
N ALA A 38 9.04 9.51 11.39
CA ALA A 38 10.03 10.48 11.88
C ALA A 38 10.83 11.19 10.77
N CYS A 39 11.01 10.55 9.60
CA CYS A 39 11.67 11.17 8.45
C CYS A 39 10.79 12.17 7.68
N GLY A 40 9.52 12.32 8.06
CA GLY A 40 8.53 13.17 7.37
C GLY A 40 7.79 12.48 6.22
N CYS A 41 7.97 11.17 6.00
CA CYS A 41 7.11 10.42 5.09
C CYS A 41 5.73 10.23 5.70
N ILE A 42 4.68 10.34 4.89
CA ILE A 42 3.29 10.10 5.28
C ILE A 42 2.78 8.94 4.43
N GLY A 43 1.90 8.10 4.95
CA GLY A 43 1.35 7.02 4.14
C GLY A 43 0.11 6.38 4.70
N PHE A 44 -0.46 5.53 3.86
CA PHE A 44 -1.53 4.61 4.19
C PHE A 44 -0.98 3.19 4.22
N LEU A 45 -1.35 2.43 5.24
CA LEU A 45 -1.02 1.01 5.35
C LEU A 45 -2.28 0.23 5.68
N ALA A 46 -2.50 -0.87 4.94
CA ALA A 46 -3.47 -1.89 5.29
C ALA A 46 -2.73 -3.17 5.64
N ASP A 47 -2.92 -3.67 6.87
CA ASP A 47 -2.47 -5.00 7.24
C ASP A 47 -3.47 -6.00 6.65
N ILE A 48 -2.97 -7.08 6.05
CA ILE A 48 -3.77 -8.00 5.24
C ILE A 48 -3.41 -9.45 5.52
N ARG A 49 -4.39 -10.35 5.36
CA ARG A 49 -4.23 -11.80 5.48
C ARG A 49 -4.89 -12.51 4.31
N GLY A 50 -4.36 -13.66 3.94
CA GLY A 50 -4.87 -14.47 2.85
C GLY A 50 -4.43 -14.01 1.47
N LEU A 51 -3.36 -13.22 1.35
CA LEU A 51 -2.69 -12.91 0.09
C LEU A 51 -1.32 -13.60 0.01
N GLN A 52 -0.96 -14.04 -1.19
CA GLN A 52 0.34 -14.61 -1.55
C GLN A 52 1.07 -13.66 -2.51
N THR A 53 2.38 -13.83 -2.67
CA THR A 53 3.19 -13.05 -3.62
C THR A 53 2.68 -13.17 -5.06
N GLU A 54 2.26 -14.37 -5.47
CA GLU A 54 1.70 -14.63 -6.80
C GLU A 54 0.45 -13.78 -7.07
N ASP A 55 -0.41 -13.56 -6.06
CA ASP A 55 -1.58 -12.70 -6.21
C ASP A 55 -1.18 -11.26 -6.54
N ILE A 56 -0.09 -10.79 -5.92
CA ILE A 56 0.43 -9.44 -6.14
C ILE A 56 0.96 -9.30 -7.56
N GLU A 57 1.62 -10.34 -8.08
CA GLU A 57 2.17 -10.36 -9.44
C GLU A 57 1.05 -10.40 -10.48
N VAL A 58 0.04 -11.26 -10.30
CA VAL A 58 -1.08 -11.41 -11.23
C VAL A 58 -1.99 -10.17 -11.25
N TYR A 59 -2.28 -9.60 -10.08
CA TYR A 59 -3.24 -8.49 -9.95
C TYR A 59 -2.58 -7.14 -9.67
N GLN A 60 -1.30 -6.97 -10.02
CA GLN A 60 -0.51 -5.78 -9.70
C GLN A 60 -1.24 -4.47 -10.06
N GLU A 61 -1.79 -4.38 -11.26
CA GLU A 61 -2.51 -3.18 -11.73
C GLU A 61 -3.77 -2.88 -10.90
N HIS A 62 -4.49 -3.93 -10.48
CA HIS A 62 -5.69 -3.80 -9.65
C HIS A 62 -5.34 -3.26 -8.27
N PHE A 63 -4.26 -3.77 -7.66
CA PHE A 63 -3.77 -3.27 -6.37
C PHE A 63 -3.30 -1.82 -6.46
N VAL A 64 -2.60 -1.45 -7.52
CA VAL A 64 -2.16 -0.07 -7.76
C VAL A 64 -3.37 0.86 -7.92
N ALA A 65 -4.36 0.49 -8.73
CA ALA A 65 -5.58 1.28 -8.93
C ALA A 65 -6.35 1.45 -7.62
N LEU A 66 -6.49 0.38 -6.85
CA LEU A 66 -7.16 0.38 -5.56
C LEU A 66 -6.47 1.31 -4.56
N LEU A 67 -5.14 1.17 -4.39
CA LEU A 67 -4.37 2.03 -3.49
C LEU A 67 -4.33 3.49 -3.96
N SER A 68 -4.35 3.74 -5.27
CA SER A 68 -4.42 5.10 -5.82
C SER A 68 -5.76 5.75 -5.47
N GLY A 69 -6.88 5.03 -5.66
CA GLY A 69 -8.20 5.53 -5.27
C GLY A 69 -8.34 5.76 -3.77
N VAL A 70 -7.75 4.91 -2.93
CA VAL A 70 -7.65 5.16 -1.49
C VAL A 70 -6.86 6.43 -1.21
N SER A 71 -5.70 6.60 -1.86
CA SER A 71 -4.82 7.75 -1.66
C SER A 71 -5.49 9.07 -2.03
N GLU A 72 -6.19 9.11 -3.16
CA GLU A 72 -6.99 10.28 -3.57
C GLU A 72 -8.08 10.60 -2.55
N HIS A 73 -8.79 9.58 -2.06
CA HIS A 73 -9.89 9.76 -1.10
C HIS A 73 -9.45 10.34 0.26
N ILE A 74 -8.19 10.07 0.65
CA ILE A 74 -7.58 10.57 1.89
C ILE A 74 -6.66 11.78 1.68
N GLY A 75 -6.50 12.26 0.44
CA GLY A 75 -5.63 13.40 0.12
C GLY A 75 -4.13 13.11 0.20
N LEU A 76 -3.71 11.86 0.03
CA LEU A 76 -2.30 11.45 -0.02
C LEU A 76 -1.80 11.50 -1.47
N ASN A 77 -0.58 11.99 -1.70
CA ASN A 77 0.09 11.93 -3.00
C ASN A 77 1.28 10.97 -2.97
N PRO A 78 1.04 9.64 -3.00
CA PRO A 78 2.10 8.65 -2.85
C PRO A 78 3.03 8.59 -4.07
N GLN A 79 4.33 8.55 -3.82
CA GLN A 79 5.33 8.27 -4.86
C GLN A 79 5.67 6.78 -4.98
N ILE A 80 5.34 5.98 -3.97
CA ILE A 80 5.63 4.54 -4.00
C ILE A 80 4.45 3.73 -3.46
N PHE A 81 4.17 2.63 -4.14
CA PHE A 81 3.21 1.61 -3.75
C PHE A 81 3.96 0.30 -3.62
N TYR A 82 3.77 -0.40 -2.52
CA TYR A 82 4.45 -1.66 -2.29
C TYR A 82 3.63 -2.59 -1.40
N ALA A 83 3.83 -3.89 -1.61
CA ALA A 83 3.40 -4.93 -0.70
C ALA A 83 4.58 -5.35 0.20
N ARG A 84 4.27 -5.82 1.41
CA ARG A 84 5.25 -6.40 2.33
C ARG A 84 4.93 -7.86 2.57
N THR A 85 5.93 -8.72 2.44
CA THR A 85 5.80 -10.14 2.78
C THR A 85 6.16 -10.41 4.23
N LEU A 86 5.65 -11.51 4.79
CA LEU A 86 6.16 -12.04 6.04
C LEU A 86 7.50 -12.74 5.74
N PRO A 87 8.62 -12.34 6.39
CA PRO A 87 9.93 -12.90 6.11
C PRO A 87 9.96 -14.43 6.17
N GLY A 88 10.58 -15.06 5.18
CA GLY A 88 10.67 -16.52 5.08
C GLY A 88 9.40 -17.20 4.54
N THR A 89 8.41 -16.44 4.07
CA THR A 89 7.16 -16.98 3.51
C THR A 89 6.78 -16.24 2.22
N PHE A 90 5.78 -16.78 1.50
CA PHE A 90 5.13 -16.10 0.38
C PHE A 90 3.89 -15.29 0.81
N GLU A 91 3.57 -15.24 2.09
CA GLU A 91 2.40 -14.53 2.59
C GLU A 91 2.64 -13.01 2.51
N VAL A 92 1.68 -12.29 1.94
CA VAL A 92 1.65 -10.83 1.93
C VAL A 92 0.88 -10.36 3.16
N VAL A 93 1.53 -9.54 3.98
CA VAL A 93 1.01 -9.06 5.26
C VAL A 93 0.66 -7.58 5.28
N GLY A 94 1.06 -6.83 4.26
CA GLY A 94 0.68 -5.43 4.18
C GLY A 94 0.71 -4.85 2.78
N LEU A 95 -0.19 -3.91 2.52
CA LEU A 95 -0.23 -3.07 1.33
C LEU A 95 -0.03 -1.62 1.75
N THR A 96 0.87 -0.92 1.08
CA THR A 96 1.26 0.44 1.45
C THR A 96 1.25 1.38 0.26
N ALA A 97 0.68 2.57 0.46
CA ALA A 97 0.87 3.74 -0.39
C ALA A 97 1.61 4.81 0.45
N ARG A 98 2.74 5.32 -0.04
CA ARG A 98 3.59 6.23 0.72
C ARG A 98 3.99 7.46 -0.07
N GLU A 99 3.74 8.61 0.54
CA GLU A 99 4.29 9.90 0.16
C GLU A 99 5.67 10.07 0.82
N LEU A 100 6.68 10.24 -0.01
CA LEU A 100 8.07 10.27 0.38
C LEU A 100 8.51 11.70 0.70
N CYS A 101 9.28 11.87 1.78
CA CYS A 101 9.98 13.13 2.02
C CYS A 101 11.14 13.31 1.01
N LYS A 102 11.71 14.52 0.92
CA LYS A 102 12.81 14.83 0.00
C LYS A 102 13.99 13.86 0.11
N ARG A 103 14.35 13.50 1.35
CA ARG A 103 15.43 12.55 1.65
C ARG A 103 15.12 11.16 1.09
N CYS A 104 13.96 10.59 1.44
CA CYS A 104 13.59 9.26 0.99
C CYS A 104 13.37 9.18 -0.53
N LYS A 105 12.94 10.27 -1.19
CA LYS A 105 12.89 10.35 -2.66
C LYS A 105 14.27 10.16 -3.29
N HIS A 106 15.30 10.79 -2.71
CA HIS A 106 16.66 10.66 -3.19
C HIS A 106 17.25 9.27 -2.91
N GLU A 107 17.04 8.76 -1.70
CA GLU A 107 17.54 7.43 -1.31
C GLU A 107 16.87 6.32 -2.12
N LEU A 108 15.54 6.29 -2.23
CA LEU A 108 14.81 5.26 -2.99
C LEU A 108 15.03 5.36 -4.50
N GLY A 109 15.41 6.53 -5.02
CA GLY A 109 15.80 6.69 -6.42
C GLY A 109 17.11 5.98 -6.81
N GLY A 110 17.89 5.52 -5.82
CA GLY A 110 19.19 4.85 -6.03
C GLY A 110 19.21 3.35 -5.75
N PHE A 111 18.11 2.73 -5.30
CA PHE A 111 18.09 1.30 -4.95
C PHE A 111 17.09 0.51 -5.83
N GLU A 112 17.56 -0.53 -6.52
CA GLU A 112 16.70 -1.46 -7.27
C GLU A 112 15.78 -2.27 -6.35
N LYS A 113 16.21 -2.60 -5.12
CA LYS A 113 15.40 -3.21 -4.05
C LYS A 113 15.95 -2.84 -2.68
N PRO A 114 15.36 -1.87 -1.96
CA PRO A 114 15.89 -1.39 -0.68
C PRO A 114 15.78 -2.43 0.45
N ARG A 115 14.83 -3.37 0.37
CA ARG A 115 14.69 -4.49 1.32
C ARG A 115 14.08 -5.73 0.66
N PRO A 116 14.48 -6.96 1.07
CA PRO A 116 14.01 -8.21 0.47
C PRO A 116 12.53 -8.52 0.78
N ASP A 117 11.96 -7.96 1.84
CA ASP A 117 10.55 -8.13 2.24
C ASP A 117 9.57 -7.25 1.44
N LEU A 118 10.06 -6.40 0.53
CA LEU A 118 9.25 -5.44 -0.21
C LEU A 118 9.07 -5.86 -1.68
N ILE A 119 7.81 -5.91 -2.10
CA ILE A 119 7.42 -6.05 -3.50
C ILE A 119 6.92 -4.70 -3.99
N ILE A 120 7.69 -4.06 -4.86
CA ILE A 120 7.34 -2.74 -5.40
C ILE A 120 6.27 -2.92 -6.48
N LEU A 121 5.09 -2.33 -6.24
CA LEU A 121 3.97 -2.37 -7.19
C LEU A 121 4.10 -1.25 -8.23
N LYS A 122 4.49 -0.05 -7.79
CA LYS A 122 4.64 1.12 -8.65
C LYS A 122 5.48 2.20 -7.97
N ILE A 123 6.35 2.83 -8.76
CA ILE A 123 7.02 4.09 -8.39
C ILE A 123 6.47 5.17 -9.33
N GLN A 124 5.83 6.20 -8.75
CA GLN A 124 5.40 7.37 -9.49
C GLN A 124 6.55 8.38 -9.53
N LYS A 125 7.03 8.70 -10.74
CA LYS A 125 7.93 9.84 -10.93
C LYS A 125 7.11 11.11 -10.80
N THR A 126 7.37 11.91 -9.78
CA THR A 126 6.82 13.28 -9.71
C THR A 126 7.29 14.02 -10.97
N LYS A 127 6.37 14.49 -11.83
CA LYS A 127 6.74 15.43 -12.89
C LYS A 127 7.36 16.66 -12.19
N LYS A 128 8.58 16.98 -12.62
CA LYS A 128 9.39 18.08 -12.08
C LYS A 128 8.76 19.41 -12.42
#